data_AF-A0A7J5XWQ3-F1
#
_entry.id   AF-A0A7J5XWQ3-F1
#
_cell.length_a   1.000
_cell.length_b   1.000
_cell.length_c   1.000
_cell.angle_alpha   90.00
_cell.angle_beta   90.00
_cell.angle_gamma   90.00
#
_symmetry.space_group_name_H-M   'P 1'
#
loop_
_entity.id
_entity.type
_entity.pdbx_description
1 polymer ?
#
loop_
_entity_poly.entity_id
_entity_poly.type
_entity_poly.pdbx_seq_one_letter_code
_entity_poly.pdbx_strand_id
1 'polypeptide(L)'
;MKVWVQFRRSFGYKDFALLSPVASNHLFVPSRHDSTFQDWHRKGISQFKDMFTNGNFMSFDQLSEKYNLPKTHLFRYLQARHYVRSVLPCFPKEPDSNPEFWGDVFLTLSNILNQKLDPDPLVAMFGTT
;
A
#
# COMPACT_ATOMS: atom_id res chain seq x y z
N MET A 1 -20.00 -12.26 -1.67
CA MET A 1 -18.67 -12.00 -2.25
C MET A 1 -17.71 -13.15 -1.92
N LYS A 2 -17.59 -14.16 -2.80
CA LYS A 2 -16.65 -15.30 -2.62
C LYS A 2 -15.32 -15.08 -3.35
N VAL A 3 -15.36 -14.36 -4.47
CA VAL A 3 -14.20 -14.03 -5.30
C VAL A 3 -13.16 -13.24 -4.50
N TRP A 4 -13.57 -12.18 -3.79
CA TRP A 4 -12.66 -11.42 -2.94
C TRP A 4 -11.98 -12.27 -1.87
N VAL A 5 -12.69 -13.19 -1.21
CA VAL A 5 -12.09 -14.06 -0.18
C VAL A 5 -11.10 -15.07 -0.79
N GLN A 6 -11.36 -15.56 -2.00
CA GLN A 6 -10.42 -16.42 -2.71
C GLN A 6 -9.21 -15.62 -3.21
N PHE A 7 -9.41 -14.42 -3.74
CA PHE A 7 -8.34 -13.50 -4.15
C PHE A 7 -7.36 -13.20 -3.01
N ARG A 8 -7.92 -12.96 -1.82
CA ARG A 8 -7.20 -12.74 -0.56
C ARG A 8 -6.37 -13.94 -0.10
N ARG A 9 -6.86 -15.15 -0.35
CA ARG A 9 -6.20 -16.41 0.03
C ARG A 9 -5.11 -16.81 -0.97
N SER A 10 -5.31 -16.53 -2.26
CA SER A 10 -4.41 -16.98 -3.33
C SER A 10 -3.22 -16.05 -3.58
N PHE A 11 -3.35 -14.73 -3.39
CA PHE A 11 -2.36 -13.74 -3.86
C PHE A 11 -1.60 -13.00 -2.79
N GLY A 12 -1.75 -13.39 -1.52
CA GLY A 12 -0.84 -12.98 -0.45
C GLY A 12 -0.56 -11.49 -0.38
N TYR A 13 -1.59 -10.63 -0.40
CA TYR A 13 -1.77 -9.28 0.18
C TYR A 13 -0.63 -8.23 0.33
N LYS A 14 0.62 -8.53 0.03
CA LYS A 14 1.77 -7.75 0.47
C LYS A 14 1.90 -6.44 -0.31
N ASP A 15 1.68 -6.50 -1.62
CA ASP A 15 1.77 -5.32 -2.48
C ASP A 15 0.56 -4.39 -2.30
N PHE A 16 -0.64 -4.96 -2.15
CA PHE A 16 -1.87 -4.17 -1.95
C PHE A 16 -1.89 -3.43 -0.60
N ALA A 17 -1.24 -3.97 0.43
CA ALA A 17 -1.17 -3.30 1.73
C ALA A 17 -0.33 -2.01 1.65
N LEU A 18 0.74 -2.00 0.85
CA LEU A 18 1.56 -0.81 0.64
C LEU A 18 0.89 0.24 -0.24
N LEU A 19 0.10 -0.19 -1.22
CA LEU A 19 -0.71 0.71 -2.07
C LEU A 19 -1.96 1.24 -1.34
N SER A 20 -2.26 0.73 -0.15
CA SER A 20 -3.39 1.23 0.63
C SER A 20 -3.13 2.65 1.13
N PRO A 21 -4.17 3.50 1.21
CA PRO A 21 -3.99 4.90 1.55
C PRO A 21 -3.52 5.05 3.00
N VAL A 22 -2.71 6.08 3.28
CA VAL A 22 -2.31 6.41 4.65
C VAL A 22 -3.44 7.06 5.45
N ALA A 23 -4.42 7.63 4.74
CA ALA A 23 -5.55 8.39 5.28
C ALA A 23 -6.87 7.66 5.00
N SER A 24 -7.86 7.78 5.90
CA SER A 24 -9.19 7.14 5.76
C SER A 24 -9.16 5.62 5.50
N ASN A 25 -8.12 4.93 5.96
CA ASN A 25 -7.95 3.50 5.70
C ASN A 25 -8.66 2.66 6.77
N HIS A 26 -9.58 1.81 6.32
CA HIS A 26 -10.38 0.98 7.22
C HIS A 26 -9.58 -0.13 7.93
N LEU A 27 -8.43 -0.52 7.37
CA LEU A 27 -7.50 -1.48 7.99
C LEU A 27 -6.50 -0.80 8.93
N PHE A 28 -6.33 0.51 8.82
CA PHE A 28 -5.48 1.33 9.69
C PHE A 28 -6.35 2.34 10.45
N VAL A 29 -7.01 1.83 11.50
CA VAL A 29 -7.97 2.57 12.35
C VAL A 29 -7.50 3.97 12.80
N PRO A 30 -6.21 4.19 13.16
CA PRO A 30 -5.74 5.53 13.53
C PRO A 30 -6.03 6.61 12.47
N SER A 31 -5.94 6.27 11.18
CA SER A 31 -6.18 7.21 10.08
C SER A 31 -7.63 7.67 9.92
N ARG A 32 -8.58 7.03 10.61
CA ARG A 32 -10.00 7.41 10.59
C ARG A 32 -10.35 8.45 11.65
N HIS A 33 -9.59 8.49 12.73
CA HIS A 33 -9.85 9.36 13.87
C HIS A 33 -8.92 10.58 13.90
N ASP A 34 -7.77 10.46 13.27
CA ASP A 34 -6.72 11.47 13.31
C ASP A 34 -6.61 12.17 11.94
N SER A 35 -7.13 13.40 11.89
CA SER A 35 -7.10 14.23 10.68
C SER A 35 -5.68 14.56 10.20
N THR A 36 -4.66 14.39 11.05
CA THR A 36 -3.27 14.57 10.63
C THR A 36 -2.85 13.61 9.52
N PHE A 37 -3.46 12.42 9.41
CA PHE A 37 -3.19 11.55 8.25
C PHE A 37 -3.76 12.12 6.95
N GLN A 38 -4.82 12.95 7.00
CA GLN A 38 -5.27 13.72 5.83
C GLN A 38 -4.25 14.81 5.46
N ASP A 39 -3.59 15.41 6.45
CA ASP A 39 -2.51 16.37 6.20
C ASP A 39 -1.32 15.69 5.53
N TRP A 40 -0.99 14.48 5.96
CA TRP A 40 0.05 13.65 5.32
C TRP A 40 -0.29 13.35 3.87
N HIS A 41 -1.54 12.96 3.60
CA HIS A 41 -2.03 12.77 2.23
C HIS A 41 -1.88 14.04 1.39
N ARG A 42 -2.29 15.20 1.92
CA ARG A 42 -2.14 16.50 1.25
C ARG A 42 -0.68 16.91 1.03
N LYS A 43 0.25 16.43 1.87
CA LYS A 43 1.70 16.63 1.75
C LYS A 43 2.38 15.66 0.78
N GLY A 44 1.63 14.72 0.19
CA GLY A 44 2.15 13.77 -0.79
C GLY A 44 2.47 12.38 -0.23
N ILE A 45 2.20 12.12 1.05
CA ILE A 45 2.23 10.76 1.62
C ILE A 45 0.83 10.17 1.40
N SER A 46 0.54 9.73 0.19
CA SER A 46 -0.79 9.25 -0.19
C SER A 46 -1.02 7.80 0.25
N GLN A 47 0.02 6.97 0.15
CA GLN A 47 0.02 5.54 0.40
C GLN A 47 1.17 5.14 1.34
N PHE A 48 1.08 3.96 1.95
CA PHE A 48 2.19 3.45 2.77
C PHE A 48 3.47 3.18 1.98
N LYS A 49 3.35 2.93 0.67
CA LYS A 49 4.49 2.85 -0.26
C LYS A 49 5.31 4.15 -0.29
N ASP A 50 4.67 5.30 -0.15
CA ASP A 50 5.35 6.61 -0.16
C ASP A 50 6.27 6.82 1.05
N MET A 51 6.21 5.91 2.04
CA MET A 51 7.09 5.85 3.20
C MET A 51 8.38 5.04 2.98
N PHE A 52 8.61 4.52 1.76
CA PHE A 52 9.84 3.83 1.38
C PHE A 52 10.73 4.72 0.49
N THR A 53 12.05 4.53 0.61
CA THR A 53 13.06 5.14 -0.26
C THR A 53 14.15 4.11 -0.55
N ASN A 54 14.57 3.98 -1.80
CA ASN A 54 15.59 3.01 -2.23
C ASN A 54 15.33 1.59 -1.68
N GLY A 55 14.07 1.15 -1.75
CA GLY A 55 13.63 -0.18 -1.29
C GLY A 55 13.66 -0.38 0.24
N ASN A 56 13.79 0.67 1.04
CA ASN A 56 13.80 0.57 2.51
C ASN A 56 12.82 1.57 3.15
N PHE A 57 12.21 1.18 4.25
CA PHE A 57 11.32 2.05 5.01
C PHE A 57 12.10 3.23 5.61
N MET A 58 11.65 4.46 5.33
CA MET A 58 12.30 5.69 5.78
C MET A 58 12.28 5.81 7.32
N SER A 59 13.34 6.38 7.90
CA SER A 59 13.31 6.85 9.28
C SER A 59 12.36 8.06 9.43
N PHE A 60 12.00 8.41 10.66
CA PHE A 60 11.18 9.60 10.88
C PHE A 60 11.89 10.87 10.40
N ASP A 61 13.21 11.01 10.63
CA ASP A 61 13.96 12.18 10.20
C ASP A 61 13.97 12.31 8.67
N GLN A 62 14.18 11.20 7.95
CA GLN A 62 14.12 11.17 6.48
C GLN A 62 12.73 11.53 5.95
N LEU A 63 11.68 10.97 6.55
CA LEU A 63 10.29 11.27 6.18
C LEU A 63 9.93 12.73 6.49
N SER A 64 10.41 13.24 7.62
CA SER A 64 10.22 14.60 8.09
C SER A 64 10.88 15.60 7.18
N GLU A 65 12.12 15.35 6.75
CA GLU A 65 12.86 16.17 5.80
C GLU A 65 12.17 16.17 4.43
N LYS A 66 11.78 14.98 3.93
CA LYS A 66 11.17 14.82 2.60
C LYS A 66 9.80 15.49 2.46
N TYR A 67 8.93 15.36 3.46
CA TYR A 67 7.53 15.84 3.39
C TYR A 67 7.25 17.03 4.31
N ASN A 68 8.30 17.61 4.90
CA ASN A 68 8.21 18.72 5.86
C ASN A 68 7.20 18.41 6.98
N LEU A 69 7.41 17.30 7.69
CA LEU A 69 6.56 16.89 8.81
C LEU A 69 7.04 17.53 10.12
N PRO A 70 6.12 18.04 10.97
CA PRO A 70 6.48 18.48 12.32
C PRO A 70 6.95 17.32 13.21
N LYS A 71 7.88 17.58 14.13
CA LYS A 71 8.35 16.57 15.12
C LYS A 71 7.23 16.01 16.00
N THR A 72 6.15 16.75 16.20
CA THR A 72 4.94 16.30 16.93
C THR A 72 4.25 15.10 16.25
N HIS A 73 4.58 14.80 14.99
CA HIS A 73 4.05 13.67 14.25
C HIS A 73 4.80 12.35 14.51
N LEU A 74 5.85 12.34 15.34
CA LEU A 74 6.64 11.14 15.64
C LEU A 74 5.78 9.95 16.10
N PHE A 75 4.79 10.19 16.96
CA PHE A 75 3.90 9.12 17.43
C PHE A 75 3.07 8.51 16.29
N ARG A 76 2.58 9.34 15.36
CA ARG A 76 1.81 8.89 14.19
C ARG A 76 2.65 8.09 13.22
N TYR A 77 3.92 8.49 13.06
CA TYR A 77 4.91 7.70 12.35
C TYR A 77 5.11 6.32 12.97
N LEU A 78 5.19 6.22 14.30
CA LEU A 78 5.29 4.92 14.97
C LEU A 78 4.05 4.05 14.74
N GLN A 79 2.84 4.65 14.73
CA GLN A 79 1.60 3.94 14.39
C GLN A 79 1.62 3.39 12.96
N ALA A 80 1.95 4.23 11.98
CA ALA A 80 2.05 3.83 10.58
C ALA A 80 3.13 2.75 10.38
N ARG A 81 4.32 2.93 10.97
CA ARG A 81 5.41 1.95 10.93
C ARG A 81 5.00 0.62 11.54
N HIS A 82 4.31 0.63 12.68
CA HIS A 82 3.82 -0.60 13.32
C HIS A 82 2.81 -1.33 12.44
N TYR A 83 1.89 -0.59 11.81
CA TYR A 83 0.95 -1.15 10.85
C TYR A 83 1.65 -1.77 9.65
N VAL A 84 2.57 -1.06 9.00
CA VAL A 84 3.32 -1.60 7.85
C VAL A 84 4.10 -2.85 8.26
N ARG A 85 4.72 -2.87 9.45
CA ARG A 85 5.42 -4.05 9.97
C ARG A 85 4.49 -5.24 10.20
N SER A 86 3.22 -5.03 10.57
CA SER A 86 2.29 -6.14 10.83
C SER A 86 1.75 -6.77 9.55
N VAL A 87 1.69 -6.01 8.46
CA VAL A 87 1.21 -6.49 7.15
C VAL A 87 2.34 -6.93 6.22
N LEU A 88 3.57 -6.46 6.44
CA LEU A 88 4.72 -6.73 5.58
C LEU A 88 5.74 -7.68 6.24
N PRO A 89 5.86 -8.93 5.78
CA PRO A 89 6.79 -9.91 6.37
C PRO A 89 8.27 -9.57 6.21
N CYS A 90 8.62 -8.86 5.14
CA CYS A 90 10.01 -8.49 4.80
C CYS A 90 10.41 -7.09 5.31
N PHE A 91 9.60 -6.48 6.19
CA PHE A 91 9.92 -5.20 6.80
C PHE A 91 11.33 -5.22 7.44
N PRO A 92 12.20 -4.21 7.22
CA PRO A 92 11.92 -2.89 6.64
C PRO A 92 12.11 -2.77 5.12
N LYS A 93 12.37 -3.87 4.41
CA LYS A 93 12.56 -3.83 2.96
C LYS A 93 11.23 -3.77 2.23
N GLU A 94 11.17 -2.96 1.17
CA GLU A 94 10.09 -2.98 0.21
C GLU A 94 10.07 -4.37 -0.47
N PRO A 95 8.90 -4.99 -0.68
CA PRO A 95 8.81 -6.21 -1.48
C PRO A 95 9.31 -5.89 -2.89
N ASP A 96 10.11 -6.80 -3.46
CA ASP A 96 10.59 -6.65 -4.82
C ASP A 96 9.37 -6.52 -5.74
N SER A 97 9.22 -5.38 -6.42
CA SER A 97 8.17 -5.21 -7.42
C SER A 97 8.48 -6.15 -8.57
N ASN A 98 7.99 -7.38 -8.52
CA ASN A 98 8.15 -8.32 -9.61
C ASN A 98 7.15 -7.93 -10.72
N PRO A 99 7.59 -7.40 -11.88
CA PRO A 99 6.66 -7.12 -12.98
C PRO A 99 5.93 -8.38 -13.47
N GLU A 100 6.48 -9.58 -13.24
CA GLU A 100 5.82 -10.86 -13.55
C GLU A 100 4.63 -11.15 -12.64
N PHE A 101 4.59 -10.59 -11.41
CA PHE A 101 3.47 -10.75 -10.46
C PHE A 101 2.14 -10.32 -11.07
N TRP A 102 2.12 -9.14 -11.72
CA TRP A 102 0.91 -8.66 -12.36
C TRP A 102 0.51 -9.56 -13.54
N GLY A 103 1.49 -10.06 -14.30
CA GLY A 103 1.24 -11.06 -15.35
C GLY A 103 0.50 -12.29 -14.81
N ASP A 104 0.97 -12.86 -13.70
CA ASP A 104 0.37 -14.04 -13.07
C ASP A 104 -1.03 -13.76 -12.49
N VAL A 105 -1.23 -12.57 -11.92
CA VAL A 105 -2.54 -12.12 -11.41
C VAL A 105 -3.55 -11.99 -12.55
N PHE A 106 -3.19 -11.33 -13.65
CA PHE A 106 -4.06 -11.16 -14.81
C PHE A 106 -4.36 -12.49 -15.52
N LEU A 107 -3.37 -13.38 -15.62
CA LEU A 107 -3.57 -14.75 -16.13
C LEU A 107 -4.56 -15.54 -15.26
N THR A 108 -4.40 -15.48 -13.94
CA THR A 108 -5.29 -16.21 -13.04
C THR A 108 -6.71 -15.66 -13.05
N LEU A 109 -6.86 -14.32 -13.07
CA LEU A 109 -8.16 -13.68 -13.21
C LEU A 109 -8.82 -14.04 -14.54
N SER A 110 -8.05 -14.07 -15.63
CA SER A 110 -8.56 -14.47 -16.94
C SER A 110 -9.08 -15.90 -16.93
N ASN A 111 -8.38 -16.80 -16.25
CA ASN A 111 -8.77 -18.20 -16.09
C ASN A 111 -10.03 -18.36 -15.22
N ILE A 112 -10.15 -17.61 -14.12
CA ILE A 112 -11.31 -17.66 -13.23
C ILE A 112 -12.55 -17.08 -13.89
N LEU A 113 -12.39 -15.96 -14.61
CA LEU A 113 -13.50 -15.25 -15.25
C LEU A 113 -13.82 -15.80 -16.64
N ASN A 114 -13.01 -16.73 -17.15
CA ASN A 114 -13.08 -17.27 -18.50
C ASN A 114 -13.14 -16.17 -19.58
N GLN A 115 -12.41 -15.09 -19.34
CA GLN A 115 -12.37 -13.90 -20.18
C GLN A 115 -10.94 -13.40 -20.24
N LYS A 116 -10.41 -13.11 -21.43
CA LYS A 116 -9.06 -12.57 -21.58
C LYS A 116 -9.02 -11.15 -21.01
N LEU A 117 -8.27 -10.96 -19.93
CA LEU A 117 -7.93 -9.65 -19.40
C LEU A 117 -6.51 -9.33 -19.82
N ASP A 118 -6.34 -8.29 -20.63
CA ASP A 118 -5.00 -7.83 -20.98
C ASP A 118 -4.34 -7.17 -19.76
N PRO A 119 -3.06 -7.47 -19.48
CA PRO A 119 -2.35 -6.89 -18.36
C PRO A 119 -2.02 -5.42 -18.67
N ASP A 120 -2.97 -4.54 -18.39
CA ASP A 120 -2.75 -3.09 -18.40
C ASP A 120 -2.66 -2.59 -16.95
N PRO A 121 -1.50 -2.07 -16.52
CA PRO A 121 -1.31 -1.49 -15.20
C PRO A 121 -2.31 -0.36 -14.87
N LEU A 122 -2.76 0.41 -15.87
CA LEU A 122 -3.73 1.49 -15.69
C LEU A 122 -5.15 0.93 -15.47
N VAL A 123 -5.51 -0.16 -16.15
CA VAL A 123 -6.79 -0.85 -15.92
C VAL A 123 -6.83 -1.48 -14.52
N ALA A 124 -5.70 -1.99 -14.02
CA ALA A 124 -5.58 -2.48 -12.64
C ALA A 124 -5.70 -1.37 -11.59
N MET A 125 -5.13 -0.19 -11.87
CA MET A 125 -5.11 0.93 -10.92
C MET A 125 -6.43 1.71 -10.88
N PHE A 126 -7.10 1.87 -12.02
CA PHE A 126 -8.24 2.80 -12.14
C PHE A 126 -9.56 2.14 -12.51
N GLY A 127 -9.57 0.82 -12.82
CA GLY A 127 -10.80 0.05 -13.01
C GLY A 127 -11.78 0.64 -14.04
N THR A 128 -11.29 1.39 -15.02
CA THR A 128 -12.10 2.07 -16.05
C THR A 128 -11.43 1.94 -17.41
N THR A 129 -12.26 1.82 -18.45
CA THR A 129 -11.92 1.88 -19.88
C THR A 129 -12.16 3.28 -20.41
#